data_AF-A0A6C0J6V8-F1
#
_entry.id   AF-A0A6C0J6V8-F1
#
_cell.length_a   1.000
_cell.length_b   1.000
_cell.length_c   1.000
_cell.angle_alpha   90.00
_cell.angle_beta   90.00
_cell.angle_gamma   90.00
#
_symmetry.space_group_name_H-M   'P 1'
#
loop_
_entity.id
_entity.type
_entity.pdbx_description
1 polymer ?
#
loop_
_entity_poly.entity_id
_entity_poly.type
_entity_poly.pdbx_seq_one_letter_code
_entity_poly.pdbx_strand_id
1 'polypeptide(L)'
;MNRLDKEIIKLSDYCKEINYDLKDYLGYKHLNNLSIRFNFKKTNNNIIYKVNFQFNKFKKEAEYIRKNNIGLPFELNNIIANFVEENYYINLDLEQNIPDNYPFEKPIFKLKKCNSNINDYTETIKKLCIKFNKYDNWTAMILSYILFLDFMILLNKNIIINLLSLKTQKYR
;
A
#
# COMPACT_ATOMS: atom_id res chain seq x y z
N MET A 1 1.48 17.07 26.26
CA MET A 1 1.43 16.27 25.03
C MET A 1 2.81 15.68 24.77
N ASN A 2 2.95 14.35 24.83
CA ASN A 2 4.26 13.71 24.69
C ASN A 2 4.76 13.78 23.22
N ARG A 3 6.05 13.52 23.00
CA ARG A 3 6.65 13.59 21.64
C ARG A 3 5.94 12.67 20.65
N LEU A 4 5.52 11.49 21.09
CA LEU A 4 4.78 10.53 20.28
C LEU A 4 3.42 11.07 19.82
N ASP A 5 2.69 11.76 20.69
CA ASP A 5 1.41 12.39 20.33
C ASP A 5 1.64 13.50 19.29
N LYS A 6 2.76 14.23 19.36
CA LYS A 6 3.13 15.25 18.36
C LYS A 6 3.47 14.63 17.01
N GLU A 7 4.17 13.50 17.02
CA GLU A 7 4.45 12.74 15.79
C GLU A 7 3.20 12.14 15.18
N ILE A 8 2.26 11.66 15.99
CA ILE A 8 0.99 11.11 15.54
C ILE A 8 0.08 12.17 14.93
N ILE A 9 0.04 13.38 15.50
CA ILE A 9 -0.68 14.50 14.89
C ILE A 9 -0.03 14.90 13.56
N LYS A 10 1.30 15.03 13.51
CA LYS A 10 2.00 15.30 12.25
C LYS A 10 1.77 14.23 11.19
N LEU A 11 1.83 12.96 11.58
CA LEU A 11 1.47 11.84 10.71
C LEU A 11 0.00 11.99 10.28
N SER A 12 -0.94 12.26 11.18
CA SER A 12 -2.36 12.44 10.85
C SER A 12 -2.62 13.57 9.87
N ASP A 13 -1.94 14.70 10.04
CA ASP A 13 -2.10 15.87 9.20
C ASP A 13 -1.47 15.64 7.83
N TYR A 14 -0.25 15.07 7.80
CA TYR A 14 0.40 14.59 6.58
C TYR A 14 -0.49 13.56 5.85
N CYS A 15 -1.15 12.67 6.59
CA CYS A 15 -1.95 11.58 6.02
C CYS A 15 -3.25 12.01 5.34
N LYS A 16 -3.80 13.19 5.68
CA LYS A 16 -4.97 13.75 4.99
C LYS A 16 -4.63 14.25 3.57
N GLU A 17 -3.38 14.61 3.33
CA GLU A 17 -2.84 15.08 2.04
C GLU A 17 -2.28 13.91 1.18
N ILE A 18 -1.97 12.77 1.82
CA ILE A 18 -1.12 11.67 1.34
C ILE A 18 -1.63 10.76 0.22
N ASN A 19 -2.92 10.69 -0.09
CA ASN A 19 -3.34 9.76 -1.17
C ASN A 19 -2.68 10.13 -2.51
N TYR A 20 -2.37 11.42 -2.72
CA TYR A 20 -1.56 11.89 -3.83
C TYR A 20 -0.05 11.71 -3.56
N ASP A 21 0.43 12.12 -2.39
CA ASP A 21 1.87 12.13 -2.09
C ASP A 21 2.51 10.74 -1.94
N LEU A 22 1.82 9.73 -1.39
CA LEU A 22 2.40 8.40 -1.25
C LEU A 22 2.59 7.72 -2.60
N LYS A 23 1.67 7.98 -3.53
CA LYS A 23 1.78 7.50 -4.91
C LYS A 23 2.99 8.15 -5.59
N ASP A 24 3.19 9.44 -5.39
CA ASP A 24 4.32 10.17 -5.96
C ASP A 24 5.65 9.78 -5.30
N TYR A 25 5.66 9.65 -3.97
CA TYR A 25 6.81 9.22 -3.16
C TYR A 25 7.28 7.81 -3.52
N LEU A 26 6.35 6.90 -3.83
CA LEU A 26 6.66 5.55 -4.31
C LEU A 26 7.00 5.49 -5.82
N GLY A 27 6.95 6.62 -6.52
CA GLY A 27 7.32 6.74 -7.93
C GLY A 27 6.21 6.40 -8.93
N TYR A 28 4.95 6.48 -8.53
CA TYR A 28 3.78 6.03 -9.30
C TYR A 28 2.93 7.15 -9.90
N LYS A 29 3.45 8.38 -9.98
CA LYS A 29 2.74 9.56 -10.48
C LYS A 29 2.04 9.39 -11.84
N HIS A 30 2.51 8.46 -12.68
CA HIS A 30 1.97 8.22 -14.02
C HIS A 30 0.96 7.06 -14.12
N LEU A 31 0.73 6.32 -13.03
CA LEU A 31 -0.12 5.12 -13.05
C LEU A 31 -1.56 5.46 -12.67
N ASN A 32 -2.35 5.95 -13.63
CA ASN A 32 -3.75 6.36 -13.41
C ASN A 32 -4.69 5.23 -12.97
N ASN A 33 -4.25 3.98 -13.08
CA ASN A 33 -5.00 2.79 -12.69
C ASN A 33 -4.56 2.18 -11.35
N LEU A 34 -3.60 2.80 -10.65
CA LEU A 34 -3.22 2.46 -9.29
C LEU A 34 -3.82 3.47 -8.30
N SER A 35 -4.56 2.95 -7.33
CA SER A 35 -5.05 3.66 -6.16
C SER A 35 -4.36 3.09 -4.93
N ILE A 36 -3.82 3.97 -4.08
CA ILE A 36 -3.26 3.59 -2.78
C ILE A 36 -4.04 4.36 -1.74
N ARG A 37 -4.60 3.67 -0.75
CA ARG A 37 -5.29 4.27 0.39
C ARG A 37 -4.59 3.88 1.67
N PHE A 38 -4.39 4.85 2.53
CA PHE A 38 -3.69 4.68 3.78
C PHE A 38 -4.50 5.27 4.92
N ASN A 39 -4.66 4.51 6.00
CA ASN A 39 -5.23 4.97 7.26
C ASN A 39 -4.41 4.42 8.41
N PHE A 40 -4.49 5.03 9.58
CA PHE A 40 -3.87 4.47 10.78
C PHE A 40 -4.67 4.75 12.04
N LYS A 41 -4.38 4.01 13.11
CA LYS A 41 -4.97 4.19 14.44
C LYS A 41 -3.92 3.93 15.52
N LYS A 42 -3.82 4.82 16.50
CA LYS A 42 -3.05 4.57 17.74
C LYS A 42 -3.86 3.68 18.68
N THR A 43 -3.23 2.65 19.22
CA THR A 43 -3.78 1.79 20.28
C THR A 43 -2.68 1.52 21.30
N ASN A 44 -2.75 2.19 22.46
CA ASN A 44 -1.71 2.15 23.48
C ASN A 44 -0.34 2.53 22.89
N ASN A 45 0.66 1.66 23.04
CA ASN A 45 2.01 1.80 22.50
C ASN A 45 2.14 1.33 21.05
N ASN A 46 1.04 0.96 20.39
CA ASN A 46 1.07 0.48 19.02
C ASN A 46 0.44 1.51 18.07
N ILE A 47 1.00 1.61 16.87
CA ILE A 47 0.37 2.26 15.73
C ILE A 47 -0.04 1.17 14.74
N ILE A 48 -1.32 1.11 14.43
CA ILE A 48 -1.87 0.17 13.44
C ILE A 48 -2.06 0.91 12.13
N TYR A 49 -1.36 0.48 11.10
CA TYR A 49 -1.45 1.01 9.74
C TYR A 49 -2.32 0.10 8.88
N LYS A 50 -3.26 0.69 8.15
CA LYS A 50 -4.09 0.02 7.15
C LYS A 50 -3.74 0.57 5.79
N VAL A 51 -3.14 -0.26 4.96
CA VAL A 51 -2.74 0.11 3.59
C VAL A 51 -3.51 -0.73 2.59
N ASN A 52 -4.23 -0.08 1.70
CA ASN A 52 -4.93 -0.72 0.58
C ASN A 52 -4.23 -0.28 -0.71
N PHE A 53 -3.76 -1.26 -1.46
CA PHE A 53 -3.33 -1.10 -2.84
C PHE A 53 -4.43 -1.68 -3.73
N GLN A 54 -4.88 -0.91 -4.70
CA GLN A 54 -5.84 -1.33 -5.70
C GLN A 54 -5.33 -0.97 -7.10
N PHE A 55 -5.32 -1.95 -7.99
CA PHE A 55 -4.86 -1.80 -9.36
C PHE A 55 -5.90 -2.34 -10.33
N ASN A 56 -6.29 -1.53 -11.32
CA ASN A 56 -7.23 -1.94 -12.35
C ASN A 56 -6.47 -2.24 -13.64
N LYS A 57 -6.37 -3.52 -13.98
CA LYS A 57 -5.79 -3.94 -15.26
C LYS A 57 -6.84 -3.81 -16.37
N PHE A 58 -6.39 -3.48 -17.58
CA PHE A 58 -7.24 -3.29 -18.75
C PHE A 58 -8.33 -2.22 -18.62
N LYS A 59 -8.16 -1.26 -17.70
CA LYS A 59 -9.12 -0.18 -17.47
C LYS A 59 -9.40 0.64 -18.74
N LYS A 60 -8.37 0.94 -19.55
CA LYS A 60 -8.52 1.73 -20.78
C LYS A 60 -9.32 0.97 -21.84
N GLU A 61 -9.05 -0.32 -21.98
CA GLU A 61 -9.72 -1.23 -22.89
C GLU A 61 -11.18 -1.41 -22.49
N ALA A 62 -11.46 -1.58 -21.19
CA ALA A 62 -12.83 -1.60 -20.66
C ALA A 62 -13.55 -0.27 -20.90
N GLU A 63 -12.91 0.88 -20.67
CA GLU A 63 -13.48 2.21 -20.99
C GLU A 63 -13.76 2.39 -22.48
N TYR A 64 -12.89 1.86 -23.36
CA TYR A 64 -13.11 1.86 -24.80
C TYR A 64 -14.36 1.06 -25.18
N ILE A 65 -14.52 -0.15 -24.62
CA ILE A 65 -15.70 -1.00 -24.86
C ILE A 65 -16.98 -0.30 -24.39
N ARG A 66 -16.97 0.32 -23.20
CA ARG A 66 -18.13 1.07 -22.66
C ARG A 66 -18.54 2.24 -23.57
N LYS A 67 -17.57 2.92 -24.19
CA LYS A 67 -17.83 4.13 -25.00
C LYS A 67 -18.26 3.81 -26.43
N ASN A 68 -17.67 2.79 -27.04
CA ASN A 68 -17.79 2.60 -28.49
C ASN A 68 -18.90 1.64 -28.93
N ASN A 69 -19.76 1.18 -28.01
CA ASN A 69 -20.93 0.33 -28.28
C ASN A 69 -20.71 -0.65 -29.44
N ILE A 70 -19.93 -1.71 -29.21
CA ILE A 70 -19.35 -2.59 -30.25
C ILE A 70 -20.43 -3.47 -30.90
N GLY A 71 -21.39 -2.88 -31.61
CA GLY A 71 -22.50 -3.57 -32.28
C GLY A 71 -23.46 -4.32 -31.35
N LEU A 72 -23.24 -4.30 -30.04
CA LEU A 72 -24.05 -4.97 -29.02
C LEU A 72 -24.91 -3.95 -28.25
N PRO A 73 -26.04 -4.40 -27.67
CA PRO A 73 -26.78 -3.63 -26.66
C PRO A 73 -25.87 -3.10 -25.54
N PHE A 74 -26.20 -1.91 -25.04
CA PHE A 74 -25.41 -1.20 -24.01
C PHE A 74 -25.16 -2.06 -22.77
N GLU A 75 -26.15 -2.83 -22.34
CA GLU A 75 -26.07 -3.73 -21.19
C GLU A 75 -25.01 -4.81 -21.39
N LEU A 76 -24.94 -5.40 -22.60
CA LEU A 76 -23.96 -6.42 -22.94
C LEU A 76 -22.55 -5.83 -23.05
N ASN A 77 -22.40 -4.63 -23.63
CA ASN A 77 -21.10 -3.94 -23.63
C ASN A 77 -20.58 -3.65 -22.22
N ASN A 78 -21.47 -3.25 -21.29
CA ASN A 78 -21.08 -3.03 -19.90
C ASN A 78 -20.67 -4.33 -19.20
N ILE A 79 -21.37 -5.44 -19.45
CA ILE A 79 -21.00 -6.74 -18.90
C ILE A 79 -19.61 -7.15 -19.41
N ILE A 80 -19.36 -7.04 -20.71
CA ILE A 80 -18.07 -7.36 -21.33
C ILE A 80 -16.97 -6.47 -20.76
N ALA A 81 -17.19 -5.15 -20.69
CA ALA A 81 -16.21 -4.22 -20.13
C ALA A 81 -15.88 -4.54 -18.66
N ASN A 82 -16.88 -4.91 -17.86
CA ASN A 82 -16.67 -5.31 -16.47
C ASN A 82 -15.92 -6.63 -16.35
N PHE A 83 -16.09 -7.54 -17.31
CA PHE A 83 -15.34 -8.80 -17.36
C PHE A 83 -13.88 -8.58 -17.79
N VAL A 84 -13.64 -7.64 -18.71
CA VAL A 84 -12.29 -7.26 -19.18
C VAL A 84 -11.51 -6.52 -18.10
N GLU A 85 -12.16 -5.65 -17.32
CA GLU A 85 -11.52 -4.91 -16.24
C GLU A 85 -11.22 -5.79 -15.02
N GLU A 86 -9.97 -6.25 -14.91
CA GLU A 86 -9.53 -7.02 -13.75
C GLU A 86 -9.13 -6.10 -12.60
N ASN A 87 -9.86 -6.20 -11.48
CA ASN A 87 -9.62 -5.43 -10.27
C ASN A 87 -8.76 -6.22 -9.28
N TYR A 88 -7.53 -5.76 -9.08
CA TYR A 88 -6.55 -6.38 -8.21
C TYR A 88 -6.38 -5.59 -6.91
N TYR A 89 -6.26 -6.27 -5.77
CA TYR A 89 -6.03 -5.60 -4.50
C TYR A 89 -5.06 -6.33 -3.58
N ILE A 90 -4.39 -5.54 -2.73
CA ILE A 90 -3.71 -6.00 -1.53
C ILE A 90 -4.10 -5.07 -0.38
N ASN A 91 -4.65 -5.65 0.68
CA ASN A 91 -4.97 -5.00 1.95
C ASN A 91 -3.99 -5.47 3.02
N LEU A 92 -3.30 -4.54 3.64
CA LEU A 92 -2.31 -4.79 4.69
C LEU A 92 -2.71 -4.09 5.97
N ASP A 93 -2.80 -4.85 7.06
CA ASP A 93 -2.80 -4.32 8.41
C ASP A 93 -1.39 -4.56 8.99
N LEU A 94 -0.65 -3.47 9.18
CA LEU A 94 0.68 -3.48 9.80
C LEU A 94 0.57 -2.90 11.21
N GLU A 95 1.43 -3.37 12.10
CA GLU A 95 1.57 -2.83 13.45
C GLU A 95 3.01 -2.38 13.66
N GLN A 96 3.17 -1.16 14.16
CA GLN A 96 4.42 -0.66 14.70
C GLN A 96 4.29 -0.56 16.21
N ASN A 97 5.09 -1.36 16.92
CA ASN A 97 5.20 -1.29 18.36
C ASN A 97 6.24 -0.22 18.73
N ILE A 98 5.81 0.77 19.51
CA ILE A 98 6.66 1.83 20.04
C ILE A 98 7.13 1.39 21.44
N PRO A 99 8.44 1.16 21.65
CA PRO A 99 8.95 0.77 22.95
C PRO A 99 8.79 1.91 23.97
N ASP A 100 8.72 1.56 25.26
CA ASP A 100 8.60 2.57 26.32
C ASP A 100 9.81 3.50 26.38
N ASN A 101 10.99 3.01 25.99
CA ASN A 101 12.22 3.79 25.93
C ASN A 101 12.42 4.52 24.58
N TYR A 102 11.35 4.71 23.80
CA TYR A 102 11.40 5.51 22.58
C TYR A 102 11.82 6.97 22.91
N PRO A 103 12.76 7.59 22.17
CA PRO A 103 13.34 7.18 20.89
C PRO A 103 14.70 6.47 20.98
N PHE A 104 15.16 6.08 22.17
CA PHE A 104 16.44 5.39 22.32
C PHE A 104 16.37 3.94 21.82
N GLU A 105 15.21 3.33 21.93
CA GLU A 105 14.91 2.03 21.33
C GLU A 105 14.07 2.17 20.05
N LYS A 106 14.40 1.37 19.04
CA LYS A 106 13.76 1.39 17.72
C LYS A 106 12.35 0.77 17.78
N PRO A 107 11.35 1.39 17.14
CA PRO A 107 10.07 0.75 16.88
C PRO A 107 10.16 -0.53 16.05
N ILE A 108 9.33 -1.52 16.35
CA ILE A 108 9.31 -2.83 15.67
C ILE A 108 8.07 -2.95 14.79
N PHE A 109 8.26 -3.32 13.51
CA PHE A 109 7.17 -3.58 12.57
C PHE A 109 6.76 -5.04 12.55
N LYS A 110 5.45 -5.29 12.50
CA LYS A 110 4.85 -6.62 12.39
C LYS A 110 3.68 -6.57 11.41
N LEU A 111 3.46 -7.69 10.71
CA LEU A 111 2.24 -7.88 9.92
C LEU A 111 1.14 -8.43 10.82
N LYS A 112 -0.01 -7.77 10.89
CA LYS A 112 -1.22 -8.30 11.53
C LYS A 112 -2.08 -9.09 10.55
N LYS A 113 -2.33 -8.51 9.38
CA LYS A 113 -3.22 -9.12 8.37
C LYS A 113 -2.76 -8.75 6.97
N CYS A 114 -2.84 -9.70 6.06
CA CYS A 114 -2.72 -9.48 4.63
C CYS A 114 -3.91 -10.14 3.96
N ASN A 115 -4.60 -9.42 3.08
CA ASN A 115 -5.68 -9.96 2.27
C ASN A 115 -5.52 -9.49 0.83
N SER A 116 -5.55 -10.40 -0.13
CA SER A 116 -5.27 -10.15 -1.54
C SER A 116 -6.10 -11.10 -2.39
N ASN A 117 -6.54 -10.66 -3.57
CA ASN A 117 -7.26 -11.50 -4.54
C ASN A 117 -6.38 -12.04 -5.67
N ILE A 118 -5.06 -11.91 -5.55
CA ILE A 118 -4.10 -12.36 -6.57
C ILE A 118 -3.33 -13.56 -6.02
N ASN A 119 -2.43 -13.28 -5.09
CA ASN A 119 -1.57 -14.23 -4.40
C ASN A 119 -1.61 -13.95 -2.90
N ASP A 120 -1.32 -14.98 -2.10
CA ASP A 120 -1.04 -14.78 -0.69
C ASP A 120 0.38 -14.22 -0.50
N TYR A 121 0.45 -12.94 -0.12
CA TYR A 121 1.72 -12.25 0.18
C TYR A 121 2.10 -12.30 1.67
N THR A 122 1.32 -12.99 2.51
CA THR A 122 1.49 -12.98 3.97
C THR A 122 2.91 -13.35 4.39
N GLU A 123 3.45 -14.45 3.87
CA GLU A 123 4.77 -14.94 4.26
C GLU A 123 5.90 -14.02 3.75
N THR A 124 5.77 -13.53 2.52
CA THR A 124 6.71 -12.55 1.93
C THR A 124 6.78 -11.28 2.78
N ILE A 125 5.64 -10.76 3.20
CA ILE A 125 5.57 -9.54 4.01
C ILE A 125 6.10 -9.78 5.42
N LYS A 126 5.80 -10.94 6.04
CA LYS A 126 6.40 -11.32 7.33
C LYS A 126 7.93 -11.33 7.26
N LYS A 127 8.51 -11.94 6.22
CA LYS A 127 9.96 -11.95 5.99
C LYS A 127 10.52 -10.54 5.80
N LEU A 128 9.81 -9.67 5.08
CA LEU A 128 10.20 -8.26 4.94
C LEU A 128 10.19 -7.51 6.27
N CYS A 129 9.17 -7.68 7.11
CA CYS A 129 9.14 -7.10 8.45
C CYS A 129 10.35 -7.56 9.29
N ILE A 130 10.65 -8.86 9.29
CA ILE A 130 11.82 -9.41 10.00
C ILE A 130 13.11 -8.78 9.49
N LYS A 131 13.29 -8.70 8.17
CA LYS A 131 14.48 -8.09 7.55
C LYS A 131 14.61 -6.60 7.91
N PHE A 132 13.50 -5.85 7.84
CA PHE A 132 13.47 -4.43 8.16
C PHE A 132 13.78 -4.15 9.64
N ASN A 133 13.28 -4.98 10.54
CA ASN A 133 13.56 -4.86 11.97
C ASN A 133 15.04 -5.09 12.27
N LYS A 134 15.69 -6.05 11.58
CA LYS A 134 17.13 -6.34 11.72
C LYS A 134 18.07 -5.29 11.12
N TYR A 135 17.57 -4.38 10.28
CA TYR A 135 18.41 -3.36 9.65
C TYR A 135 18.74 -2.25 10.67
N ASP A 136 20.03 -2.06 10.95
CA ASP A 136 20.52 -1.30 12.11
C ASP A 136 21.18 0.04 11.75
N ASN A 137 20.39 0.93 11.14
CA ASN A 137 20.73 2.35 10.98
C ASN A 137 19.87 3.24 11.89
N TRP A 138 19.39 2.70 13.02
CA TRP A 138 18.51 3.43 13.91
C TRP A 138 19.26 4.54 14.65
N THR A 139 18.66 5.73 14.67
CA THR A 139 19.10 6.83 15.53
C THR A 139 17.86 7.49 16.15
N ALA A 140 18.00 8.03 17.36
CA ALA A 140 16.91 8.72 18.06
C ALA A 140 16.39 9.99 17.35
N MET A 141 17.05 10.40 16.26
CA MET A 141 16.62 11.48 15.38
C MET A 141 15.56 11.02 14.37
N ILE A 142 15.51 9.73 14.03
CA ILE A 142 14.56 9.20 13.05
C ILE A 142 13.17 9.13 13.69
N LEU A 143 12.20 9.77 13.03
CA LEU A 143 10.82 9.82 13.50
C LEU A 143 10.07 8.55 13.12
N SER A 144 9.09 8.16 13.93
CA SER A 144 8.33 6.92 13.75
C SER A 144 7.66 6.79 12.37
N TYR A 145 7.16 7.89 11.80
CA TYR A 145 6.56 7.90 10.47
C TYR A 145 7.56 7.75 9.32
N ILE A 146 8.81 8.18 9.50
CA ILE A 146 9.87 8.02 8.49
C ILE A 146 10.16 6.52 8.34
N LEU A 147 10.21 5.78 9.45
CA LEU A 147 10.34 4.32 9.41
C LEU A 147 9.19 3.66 8.64
N PHE A 148 7.96 4.15 8.79
CA PHE A 148 6.83 3.64 8.02
C PHE A 148 7.06 3.88 6.51
N LEU A 149 7.46 5.09 6.11
CA LEU A 149 7.74 5.41 4.70
C LEU A 149 8.89 4.55 4.12
N ASP A 150 9.96 4.34 4.88
CA ASP A 150 11.06 3.46 4.48
C ASP A 150 10.60 2.01 4.30
N PHE A 151 9.75 1.53 5.20
CA PHE A 151 9.12 0.22 5.05
C PHE A 151 8.23 0.15 3.80
N MET A 152 7.49 1.22 3.49
CA MET A 152 6.68 1.30 2.27
C MET A 152 7.55 1.25 1.00
N ILE A 153 8.72 1.89 0.98
CA ILE A 153 9.68 1.76 -0.14
C ILE A 153 10.15 0.32 -0.29
N LEU A 154 10.39 -0.39 0.81
CA LEU A 154 10.80 -1.79 0.79
C LEU A 154 9.69 -2.68 0.22
N LEU A 155 8.45 -2.52 0.70
CA LEU A 155 7.26 -3.18 0.16
C LEU A 155 7.10 -2.92 -1.34
N ASN A 156 7.29 -1.67 -1.75
CA ASN A 156 7.17 -1.23 -3.13
C ASN A 156 8.03 -2.06 -4.08
N LYS A 157 9.33 -2.14 -3.74
CA LYS A 157 10.35 -2.83 -4.53
C LYS A 157 10.10 -4.33 -4.64
N ASN A 158 9.51 -4.95 -3.63
CA ASN A 158 9.41 -6.41 -3.53
C ASN A 158 8.05 -6.98 -3.94
N ILE A 159 6.97 -6.19 -3.84
CA ILE A 159 5.61 -6.70 -4.02
C ILE A 159 4.84 -5.87 -5.03
N ILE A 160 4.79 -4.55 -4.86
CA ILE A 160 3.92 -3.71 -5.68
C ILE A 160 4.42 -3.61 -7.13
N ILE A 161 5.74 -3.50 -7.35
CA ILE A 161 6.30 -3.58 -8.70
C ILE A 161 5.99 -4.92 -9.37
N ASN A 162 6.08 -6.03 -8.63
CA ASN A 162 5.78 -7.36 -9.17
C ASN A 162 4.32 -7.48 -9.58
N LEU A 163 3.38 -6.95 -8.79
CA LEU A 163 1.96 -6.86 -9.16
C LEU A 163 1.76 -6.07 -10.46
N LEU A 164 2.39 -4.91 -10.58
CA LEU A 164 2.29 -4.05 -11.76
C LEU A 164 2.94 -4.68 -13.00
N SER A 165 3.94 -5.53 -12.79
CA SER A 165 4.67 -6.24 -13.84
C SER A 165 3.94 -7.46 -14.42
N LEU A 166 2.81 -7.89 -13.82
CA LEU A 166 1.90 -8.92 -14.38
C LEU A 166 1.25 -8.52 -15.73
N LYS A 167 1.74 -7.44 -16.35
CA LYS A 167 1.50 -7.03 -17.74
C LYS A 167 1.86 -8.09 -18.79
N THR A 168 2.73 -9.06 -18.51
CA THR A 168 3.42 -9.83 -19.57
C THR A 168 3.17 -11.33 -19.61
N GLN A 169 2.39 -11.92 -18.70
CA GLN A 169 2.17 -13.37 -18.66
C GLN A 169 0.69 -13.74 -18.73
N LYS A 170 0.15 -13.82 -19.96
CA LYS A 170 -0.82 -14.83 -20.43
C LYS A 170 -1.45 -14.39 -21.76
N TYR A 171 -0.61 -14.33 -22.79
CA TYR A 171 -1.01 -14.59 -24.18
C TYR A 171 0.18 -15.32 -24.84
N ARG A 172 0.34 -16.59 -24.49
CA ARG A 172 1.06 -17.61 -25.27
C ARG A 172 0.15 -18.82 -25.31
#